data_AF-A0A847ID19-F1
#
_entry.id   AF-A0A847ID19-F1
#
_cell.length_a   1.000
_cell.length_b   1.000
_cell.length_c   1.000
_cell.angle_alpha   90.00
_cell.angle_beta   90.00
_cell.angle_gamma   90.00
#
_symmetry.space_group_name_H-M   'P 1'
#
loop_
_entity.id
_entity.type
_entity.pdbx_description
1 polymer ?
#
loop_
_entity_poly.entity_id
_entity_poly.type
_entity_poly.pdbx_seq_one_letter_code
_entity_poly.pdbx_strand_id
1 'polypeptide(L)'
;MHQDRGDDEAQPLADGDADVWGPVNDVAEGDEETVTLRESTESAAGTGGYDLPPDDADDADPAASKPERMAKNALRMVLAAILIGGVAAGGVLFATGGFDDLGEVGSSVIGDNAVEQNDFTRSEAGDCLTWTADAPGDPVTVDCTSAHRFEVSGVIDTASFPTAEFASTAPWPGVERFAEIRDENCSVMASRYLGGGLDPQGRFAPGLMFPSRAEWERGVRSLRCGIEQPGAGGVQEEFKGRVRDIDQSFTWPDGACIGIDAATRKATGVVVNCAEPHAFQVTGSVDLSQRFGGRNSGKPWPSVNDQNEYLRGICPTHTNRFFGGAKKFKDTTLNVQWSVLSEVSWLTGSRRVFCYVALPNRGGFATLLGDARDDALLINGKVPTPADEGPPGRSVGEPVPLPPGYTPDDAEHPAPGGG
;
A
#
# COMPACT_ATOMS: atom_id res chain seq x y z
N MET A 1 50.10 4.24 66.96
CA MET A 1 51.31 5.08 67.06
C MET A 1 51.84 5.28 65.63
N HIS A 2 52.00 6.54 65.23
CA HIS A 2 52.58 7.10 63.96
C HIS A 2 51.74 6.88 62.67
N GLN A 3 51.18 7.87 61.93
CA GLN A 3 51.56 9.26 61.48
C GLN A 3 52.93 9.29 60.78
N ASP A 4 53.16 9.80 59.56
CA ASP A 4 52.61 10.87 58.69
C ASP A 4 52.75 10.47 57.19
N ARG A 5 51.92 10.87 56.22
CA ARG A 5 51.71 12.18 55.51
C ARG A 5 52.85 12.61 54.56
N GLY A 6 52.47 12.92 53.31
CA GLY A 6 53.29 13.51 52.26
C GLY A 6 52.48 13.65 50.96
N ASP A 7 52.05 14.87 50.68
CA ASP A 7 51.11 15.32 49.64
C ASP A 7 51.75 15.47 48.25
N ASP A 8 50.95 15.42 47.18
CA ASP A 8 51.16 16.25 45.99
C ASP A 8 49.81 16.55 45.27
N GLU A 9 49.71 17.80 44.81
CA GLU A 9 48.50 18.58 44.50
C GLU A 9 48.01 18.54 43.03
N ALA A 10 46.72 18.86 42.87
CA ALA A 10 46.06 19.66 41.80
C ALA A 10 46.06 19.16 40.33
N GLN A 11 44.99 19.26 39.52
CA GLN A 11 43.62 19.80 39.62
C GLN A 11 42.78 19.31 38.40
N PRO A 12 41.44 19.47 38.39
CA PRO A 12 40.48 18.81 37.48
C PRO A 12 40.07 19.68 36.28
N LEU A 13 39.50 19.06 35.24
CA LEU A 13 38.75 19.77 34.19
C LEU A 13 37.28 19.36 34.25
N ALA A 14 36.43 20.38 34.33
CA ALA A 14 34.98 20.35 34.47
C ALA A 14 34.26 20.52 33.13
N ASP A 15 33.06 19.93 33.07
CA ASP A 15 31.77 20.39 32.55
C ASP A 15 31.67 21.29 31.31
N GLY A 16 30.73 20.94 30.41
CA GLY A 16 30.17 21.88 29.44
C GLY A 16 29.31 21.22 28.35
N ASP A 17 27.99 21.23 28.58
CA ASP A 17 26.91 20.71 27.74
C ASP A 17 26.66 21.46 26.41
N ALA A 18 25.87 20.79 25.56
CA ALA A 18 24.77 21.31 24.72
C ALA A 18 25.00 21.78 23.26
N ASP A 19 24.33 21.02 22.37
CA ASP A 19 23.32 21.48 21.40
C ASP A 19 23.66 21.94 19.95
N VAL A 20 23.19 21.09 19.02
CA VAL A 20 22.33 21.31 17.82
C VAL A 20 22.82 22.11 16.58
N TRP A 21 22.44 21.55 15.42
CA TRP A 21 22.22 22.11 14.06
C TRP A 21 23.25 21.75 12.97
N GLY A 22 22.73 21.21 11.86
CA GLY A 22 23.47 20.68 10.70
C GLY A 22 23.99 21.74 9.71
N PRO A 23 23.90 21.46 8.40
CA PRO A 23 24.95 20.87 7.56
C PRO A 23 25.75 21.93 6.78
N VAL A 24 26.96 21.57 6.36
CA VAL A 24 27.72 22.32 5.33
C VAL A 24 28.05 21.40 4.16
N ASN A 25 27.46 21.74 3.01
CA ASN A 25 27.82 21.24 1.70
C ASN A 25 29.13 21.89 1.24
N ASP A 26 30.07 21.08 0.76
CA ASP A 26 31.18 21.56 -0.06
C ASP A 26 30.70 21.78 -1.49
N VAL A 27 30.79 23.03 -1.95
CA VAL A 27 30.51 23.46 -3.31
C VAL A 27 31.82 23.53 -4.07
N ALA A 28 31.92 22.79 -5.17
CA ALA A 28 32.96 22.97 -6.17
C ALA A 28 32.61 24.15 -7.08
N GLU A 29 33.56 25.07 -7.22
CA GLU A 29 33.54 26.19 -8.17
C GLU A 29 33.49 25.69 -9.63
N GLY A 30 32.64 26.32 -10.43
CA GLY A 30 32.49 26.10 -11.85
C GLY A 30 31.75 27.26 -12.52
N ASP A 31 32.55 28.21 -12.99
CA ASP A 31 32.43 29.17 -14.08
C ASP A 31 31.08 29.74 -14.56
N GLU A 32 31.15 31.06 -14.75
CA GLU A 32 30.16 32.04 -15.13
C GLU A 32 29.61 31.88 -16.56
N GLU A 33 28.29 31.97 -16.73
CA GLU A 33 27.70 32.53 -17.96
C GLU A 33 26.59 33.53 -17.60
N THR A 34 26.70 34.70 -18.22
CA THR A 34 25.97 35.93 -17.93
C THR A 34 24.74 36.04 -18.81
N VAL A 35 23.55 36.18 -18.23
CA VAL A 35 22.38 36.75 -18.94
C VAL A 35 21.69 37.78 -18.04
N THR A 36 21.69 39.01 -18.53
CA THR A 36 21.19 40.23 -17.92
C THR A 36 19.67 40.24 -17.76
N LEU A 37 19.17 40.50 -16.55
CA LEU A 37 17.80 40.99 -16.31
C LEU A 37 17.83 42.52 -16.18
N ARG A 38 17.09 43.20 -17.04
CA ARG A 38 16.84 44.64 -16.98
C ARG A 38 15.47 44.85 -16.38
N GLU A 39 15.45 45.41 -15.17
CA GLU A 39 14.29 46.03 -14.53
C GLU A 39 14.08 47.43 -15.13
N SER A 40 12.84 47.83 -15.40
CA SER A 40 12.50 49.24 -15.67
C SER A 40 11.06 49.52 -15.25
N THR A 41 10.96 50.46 -14.33
CA THR A 41 9.77 51.01 -13.69
C THR A 41 9.03 52.04 -14.56
N GLU A 42 7.76 52.22 -14.20
CA GLU A 42 6.72 53.23 -14.51
C GLU A 42 7.06 54.53 -15.29
N SER A 43 6.14 55.00 -16.16
CA SER A 43 5.22 56.12 -15.87
C SER A 43 4.43 56.66 -17.10
N ALA A 44 3.17 57.06 -16.80
CA ALA A 44 2.37 58.18 -17.34
C ALA A 44 1.47 58.08 -18.60
N ALA A 45 0.15 58.18 -18.30
CA ALA A 45 -0.85 59.15 -18.79
C ALA A 45 -1.45 59.07 -20.21
N GLY A 46 -2.79 59.13 -20.26
CA GLY A 46 -3.56 59.41 -21.48
C GLY A 46 -5.07 59.24 -21.31
N THR A 47 -5.74 60.32 -20.91
CA THR A 47 -7.21 60.51 -20.84
C THR A 47 -7.88 60.64 -22.20
N GLY A 48 -9.16 60.24 -22.32
CA GLY A 48 -10.04 60.68 -23.42
C GLY A 48 -11.35 59.90 -23.50
N GLY A 49 -12.46 60.51 -23.06
CA GLY A 49 -13.82 60.01 -23.26
C GLY A 49 -14.59 60.81 -24.31
N TYR A 50 -15.70 60.26 -24.80
CA TYR A 50 -16.76 60.93 -25.59
C TYR A 50 -18.06 60.15 -25.29
N ASP A 51 -19.02 60.70 -24.54
CA ASP A 51 -20.11 61.60 -24.96
C ASP A 51 -21.40 60.87 -25.42
N LEU A 52 -22.43 60.97 -24.58
CA LEU A 52 -23.86 60.86 -24.91
C LEU A 52 -24.44 62.28 -24.98
N PRO A 53 -25.43 62.56 -25.84
CA PRO A 53 -26.58 63.38 -25.40
C PRO A 53 -27.92 62.95 -26.11
N PRO A 54 -29.09 63.60 -25.89
CA PRO A 54 -30.17 63.04 -25.05
C PRO A 54 -31.62 63.15 -25.63
N ASP A 55 -32.57 62.60 -24.86
CA ASP A 55 -33.96 63.01 -24.55
C ASP A 55 -35.10 63.21 -25.58
N ASP A 56 -36.30 63.02 -25.00
CA ASP A 56 -37.69 63.39 -25.36
C ASP A 56 -38.54 62.37 -26.16
N ALA A 57 -39.81 62.06 -25.87
CA ALA A 57 -40.73 62.30 -24.74
C ALA A 57 -42.05 61.51 -24.99
N ASP A 58 -42.84 61.35 -23.92
CA ASP A 58 -44.31 61.31 -23.80
C ASP A 58 -45.20 60.06 -24.14
N ASP A 59 -45.80 59.57 -23.04
CA ASP A 59 -47.24 59.33 -22.75
C ASP A 59 -48.16 58.56 -23.71
N ALA A 60 -48.75 57.45 -23.21
CA ALA A 60 -50.18 57.37 -22.83
C ALA A 60 -50.64 55.92 -22.51
N ASP A 61 -51.32 55.77 -21.38
CA ASP A 61 -52.14 54.61 -20.96
C ASP A 61 -53.53 54.66 -21.65
N PRO A 62 -54.17 53.51 -21.95
CA PRO A 62 -55.52 53.37 -21.41
C PRO A 62 -55.96 51.96 -20.97
N ALA A 63 -56.72 52.01 -19.87
CA ALA A 63 -57.99 51.32 -19.62
C ALA A 63 -57.98 49.85 -19.15
N ALA A 64 -58.21 49.76 -17.85
CA ALA A 64 -58.66 48.60 -17.11
C ALA A 64 -59.89 47.89 -17.71
N SER A 65 -59.78 46.56 -17.86
CA SER A 65 -60.93 45.65 -17.90
C SER A 65 -60.86 44.69 -16.71
N LYS A 66 -61.94 44.66 -15.91
CA LYS A 66 -62.12 43.71 -14.81
C LYS A 66 -62.64 42.38 -15.36
N PRO A 67 -62.10 41.23 -14.95
CA PRO A 67 -62.83 39.97 -15.00
C PRO A 67 -63.41 39.64 -13.62
N GLU A 68 -64.62 39.09 -13.69
CA GLU A 68 -65.55 38.84 -12.59
C GLU A 68 -65.00 37.84 -11.56
N ARG A 69 -65.41 38.05 -10.30
CA ARG A 69 -65.21 37.08 -9.21
C ARG A 69 -65.96 35.79 -9.55
N MET A 70 -65.26 34.81 -10.11
CA MET A 70 -65.73 33.44 -10.19
C MET A 70 -65.89 32.90 -8.76
N ALA A 71 -67.12 32.55 -8.38
CA ALA A 71 -67.44 32.08 -7.05
C ALA A 71 -66.58 30.84 -6.72
N LYS A 72 -65.91 30.88 -5.55
CA LYS A 72 -65.02 29.81 -5.03
C LYS A 72 -65.65 28.40 -5.02
N ASN A 73 -66.97 28.30 -5.19
CA ASN A 73 -67.71 27.04 -5.28
C ASN A 73 -67.60 26.37 -6.65
N ALA A 74 -67.50 27.12 -7.75
CA ALA A 74 -67.40 26.54 -9.10
C ALA A 74 -66.05 25.82 -9.31
N LEU A 75 -64.96 26.40 -8.80
CA LEU A 75 -63.63 25.78 -8.85
C LEU A 75 -63.55 24.49 -8.00
N ARG A 76 -64.22 24.45 -6.85
CA ARG A 76 -64.31 23.25 -6.01
C ARG A 76 -65.13 22.13 -6.66
N MET A 77 -66.19 22.47 -7.39
CA MET A 77 -67.01 21.48 -8.12
C MET A 77 -66.25 20.90 -9.32
N VAL A 78 -65.46 21.71 -10.04
CA VAL A 78 -64.59 21.23 -11.13
C VAL A 78 -63.47 20.33 -10.59
N LEU A 79 -62.82 20.71 -9.50
CA LEU A 79 -61.78 19.89 -8.88
C LEU A 79 -62.33 18.56 -8.32
N ALA A 80 -63.53 18.57 -7.74
CA ALA A 80 -64.19 17.35 -7.29
C ALA A 80 -64.57 16.43 -8.46
N ALA A 81 -65.03 16.99 -9.58
CA ALA A 81 -65.33 16.21 -10.79
C ALA A 81 -64.08 15.57 -11.41
N ILE A 82 -62.94 16.26 -11.40
CA ILE A 82 -61.65 15.72 -11.88
C ILE A 82 -61.16 14.58 -10.97
N LEU A 83 -61.28 14.73 -9.65
CA LEU A 83 -60.91 13.68 -8.68
C LEU A 83 -61.76 12.42 -8.86
N ILE A 84 -63.08 12.57 -9.05
CA ILE A 84 -63.98 11.43 -9.27
C ILE A 84 -63.70 10.77 -10.63
N GLY A 85 -63.40 11.57 -11.66
CA GLY A 85 -62.98 11.06 -12.98
C GLY A 85 -61.66 10.28 -12.93
N GLY A 86 -60.67 10.76 -12.19
CA GLY A 86 -59.37 10.09 -12.01
C GLY A 86 -59.48 8.76 -11.27
N VAL A 87 -60.33 8.68 -10.22
CA VAL A 87 -60.56 7.44 -9.48
C VAL A 87 -61.34 6.42 -10.33
N ALA A 88 -62.32 6.86 -11.13
CA ALA A 88 -63.04 5.98 -12.03
C ALA A 88 -62.15 5.43 -13.16
N ALA A 89 -61.30 6.26 -13.76
CA ALA A 89 -60.34 5.83 -14.79
C ALA A 89 -59.27 4.88 -14.23
N GLY A 90 -58.73 5.17 -13.03
CA GLY A 90 -57.77 4.31 -12.35
C GLY A 90 -58.37 2.95 -11.94
N GLY A 91 -59.63 2.93 -11.50
CA GLY A 91 -60.34 1.69 -11.14
C GLY A 91 -60.60 0.78 -12.35
N VAL A 92 -60.91 1.35 -13.51
CA VAL A 92 -61.08 0.57 -14.76
C VAL A 92 -59.74 -0.02 -15.21
N LEU A 93 -58.65 0.75 -15.21
CA LEU A 93 -57.31 0.27 -15.59
C LEU A 93 -56.78 -0.83 -14.66
N PHE A 94 -57.09 -0.75 -13.36
CA PHE A 94 -56.73 -1.79 -12.39
C PHE A 94 -57.53 -3.08 -12.62
N ALA A 95 -58.83 -2.99 -12.93
CA ALA A 95 -59.68 -4.15 -13.15
C ALA A 95 -59.42 -4.85 -14.50
N THR A 96 -58.87 -4.14 -15.50
CA THR A 96 -58.55 -4.69 -16.82
C THR A 96 -57.10 -5.15 -16.98
N GLY A 97 -56.27 -5.10 -15.92
CA GLY A 97 -54.85 -5.50 -15.99
C GLY A 97 -53.96 -4.55 -16.79
N GLY A 98 -54.34 -3.26 -16.93
CA GLY A 98 -53.60 -2.28 -17.72
C GLY A 98 -52.26 -1.82 -17.11
N PHE A 99 -51.92 -2.30 -15.91
CA PHE A 99 -50.68 -1.97 -15.20
C PHE A 99 -49.63 -3.09 -15.26
N ASP A 100 -49.98 -4.27 -15.80
CA ASP A 100 -49.03 -5.39 -15.95
C ASP A 100 -48.10 -5.22 -17.19
N ASP A 101 -48.39 -4.23 -18.05
CA ASP A 101 -47.62 -3.90 -19.26
C ASP A 101 -46.91 -2.53 -19.18
N LEU A 102 -46.93 -1.90 -17.99
CA LEU A 102 -46.11 -0.72 -17.70
C LEU A 102 -44.81 -1.18 -17.05
N GLY A 103 -43.91 -1.67 -17.91
CA GLY A 103 -42.50 -1.80 -17.57
C GLY A 103 -41.99 -0.54 -16.87
N GLU A 104 -41.19 -0.77 -15.84
CA GLU A 104 -40.43 0.20 -15.07
C GLU A 104 -40.08 1.43 -15.91
N VAL A 105 -40.77 2.55 -15.65
CA VAL A 105 -40.39 3.87 -16.17
C VAL A 105 -39.13 4.33 -15.45
N GLY A 106 -38.02 3.66 -15.78
CA GLY A 106 -36.69 4.25 -15.68
C GLY A 106 -36.69 5.49 -16.56
N SER A 107 -36.27 6.61 -15.97
CA SER A 107 -35.93 7.81 -16.71
C SER A 107 -34.90 7.46 -17.79
N SER A 108 -35.37 7.26 -19.02
CA SER A 108 -34.51 7.18 -20.19
C SER A 108 -33.94 8.58 -20.46
N VAL A 109 -32.85 8.89 -19.75
CA VAL A 109 -31.90 9.90 -20.20
C VAL A 109 -31.26 9.32 -21.45
N ILE A 110 -31.71 9.82 -22.61
CA ILE A 110 -31.08 9.54 -23.89
C ILE A 110 -29.72 10.25 -23.86
N GLY A 111 -28.67 9.48 -23.66
CA GLY A 111 -27.28 9.95 -23.69
C GLY A 111 -26.49 9.58 -22.44
N ASP A 112 -26.37 8.29 -22.15
CA ASP A 112 -25.21 7.80 -21.42
C ASP A 112 -24.70 6.57 -22.17
N ASN A 113 -23.44 6.61 -22.61
CA ASN A 113 -22.71 5.39 -22.85
C ASN A 113 -22.62 4.72 -21.48
N ALA A 114 -23.60 3.87 -21.15
CA ALA A 114 -23.56 3.07 -19.95
C ALA A 114 -22.33 2.19 -20.08
N VAL A 115 -21.24 2.65 -19.49
CA VAL A 115 -20.00 1.94 -19.37
C VAL A 115 -20.35 0.55 -18.84
N GLU A 116 -19.94 -0.48 -19.58
CA GLU A 116 -20.21 -1.87 -19.23
C GLU A 116 -19.75 -2.13 -17.80
N GLN A 117 -20.69 -2.52 -16.94
CA GLN A 117 -20.41 -2.74 -15.53
C GLN A 117 -19.86 -4.15 -15.34
N ASN A 118 -18.58 -4.27 -15.01
CA ASN A 118 -17.92 -5.53 -14.68
C ASN A 118 -17.60 -5.57 -13.17
N ASP A 119 -16.96 -6.65 -12.70
CA ASP A 119 -16.64 -6.79 -11.28
C ASP A 119 -15.62 -5.73 -10.82
N PHE A 120 -14.71 -5.29 -11.70
CA PHE A 120 -13.83 -4.14 -11.45
C PHE A 120 -14.59 -2.82 -11.24
N THR A 121 -15.48 -2.45 -12.17
CA THR A 121 -16.19 -1.17 -12.06
C THR A 121 -17.22 -1.17 -10.92
N ARG A 122 -17.69 -2.34 -10.47
CA ARG A 122 -18.64 -2.46 -9.35
C ARG A 122 -17.99 -2.66 -7.99
N SER A 123 -16.72 -3.06 -7.92
CA SER A 123 -16.08 -3.37 -6.64
C SER A 123 -15.98 -2.16 -5.72
N GLU A 124 -16.29 -2.36 -4.45
CA GLU A 124 -16.21 -1.35 -3.38
C GLU A 124 -15.19 -1.76 -2.30
N ALA A 125 -14.91 -0.85 -1.35
CA ALA A 125 -13.97 -1.13 -0.27
C ALA A 125 -14.39 -2.37 0.54
N GLY A 126 -13.49 -3.35 0.61
CA GLY A 126 -13.70 -4.65 1.23
C GLY A 126 -14.12 -5.78 0.28
N ASP A 127 -14.31 -5.51 -1.00
CA ASP A 127 -14.43 -6.56 -2.00
C ASP A 127 -13.06 -7.17 -2.32
N CYS A 128 -13.05 -8.46 -2.61
CA CYS A 128 -11.86 -9.23 -2.93
C CYS A 128 -11.95 -9.73 -4.37
N LEU A 129 -10.92 -9.44 -5.15
CA LEU A 129 -10.85 -9.73 -6.58
C LEU A 129 -9.73 -10.73 -6.86
N THR A 130 -9.99 -11.61 -7.82
CA THR A 130 -9.00 -12.57 -8.32
C THR A 130 -9.02 -12.64 -9.83
N TRP A 131 -7.95 -13.16 -10.41
CA TRP A 131 -7.78 -13.39 -11.84
C TRP A 131 -6.74 -14.50 -12.06
N THR A 132 -6.72 -15.05 -13.27
CA THR A 132 -5.69 -16.00 -13.69
C THR A 132 -4.43 -15.25 -14.14
N ALA A 133 -3.25 -15.79 -13.85
CA ALA A 133 -1.98 -15.12 -14.17
C ALA A 133 -1.79 -14.83 -15.68
N ASP A 134 -2.41 -15.63 -16.56
CA ASP A 134 -2.39 -15.49 -18.02
C ASP A 134 -3.48 -14.56 -18.59
N ALA A 135 -4.48 -14.21 -17.78
CA ALA A 135 -5.54 -13.28 -18.16
C ALA A 135 -5.81 -12.32 -16.99
N PRO A 136 -4.85 -11.43 -16.69
CA PRO A 136 -5.00 -10.57 -15.53
C PRO A 136 -6.17 -9.60 -15.79
N GLY A 137 -6.39 -9.17 -17.03
CA GLY A 137 -7.41 -8.21 -17.45
C GLY A 137 -8.89 -8.56 -17.20
N ASP A 138 -9.24 -9.60 -16.46
CA ASP A 138 -10.64 -9.98 -16.21
C ASP A 138 -10.83 -10.34 -14.72
N PRO A 139 -10.78 -9.34 -13.84
CA PRO A 139 -10.92 -9.57 -12.41
C PRO A 139 -12.36 -9.98 -12.09
N VAL A 140 -12.51 -11.00 -11.25
CA VAL A 140 -13.80 -11.47 -10.75
C VAL A 140 -13.86 -11.35 -9.22
N THR A 141 -15.03 -11.02 -8.70
CA THR A 141 -15.26 -10.93 -7.25
C THR A 141 -15.37 -12.31 -6.63
N VAL A 142 -14.67 -12.50 -5.52
CA VAL A 142 -14.68 -13.73 -4.72
C VAL A 142 -14.84 -13.41 -3.24
N ASP A 143 -15.26 -14.41 -2.46
CA ASP A 143 -15.22 -14.29 -1.00
C ASP A 143 -13.78 -14.15 -0.52
N CYS A 144 -13.48 -13.18 0.35
CA CYS A 144 -12.13 -12.92 0.84
C CYS A 144 -11.48 -14.10 1.58
N THR A 145 -12.25 -15.09 2.05
CA THR A 145 -11.69 -16.34 2.61
C THR A 145 -11.16 -17.30 1.53
N SER A 146 -11.58 -17.10 0.28
CA SER A 146 -11.04 -17.76 -0.90
C SER A 146 -9.72 -17.10 -1.33
N ALA A 147 -8.96 -17.82 -2.17
CA ALA A 147 -7.73 -17.28 -2.73
C ALA A 147 -8.06 -16.10 -3.67
N HIS A 148 -7.43 -14.96 -3.43
CA HIS A 148 -7.60 -13.74 -4.20
C HIS A 148 -6.29 -12.96 -4.24
N ARG A 149 -6.18 -12.01 -5.17
CA ARG A 149 -4.94 -11.25 -5.42
C ARG A 149 -5.03 -9.79 -5.00
N PHE A 150 -6.26 -9.28 -4.84
CA PHE A 150 -6.50 -7.87 -4.55
C PHE A 150 -7.68 -7.70 -3.58
N GLU A 151 -7.49 -6.91 -2.53
CA GLU A 151 -8.56 -6.45 -1.65
C GLU A 151 -8.75 -4.95 -1.85
N VAL A 152 -9.94 -4.54 -2.32
CA VAL A 152 -10.23 -3.14 -2.61
C VAL A 152 -10.26 -2.36 -1.30
N SER A 153 -9.49 -1.27 -1.22
CA SER A 153 -9.41 -0.39 -0.05
C SER A 153 -10.18 0.91 -0.26
N GLY A 154 -10.41 1.31 -1.52
CA GLY A 154 -11.17 2.50 -1.84
C GLY A 154 -11.32 2.75 -3.33
N VAL A 155 -12.25 3.64 -3.66
CA VAL A 155 -12.50 4.13 -5.01
C VAL A 155 -11.89 5.51 -5.15
N ILE A 156 -11.06 5.73 -6.17
CA ILE A 156 -10.71 7.10 -6.57
C ILE A 156 -11.83 7.60 -7.47
N ASP A 157 -12.57 8.60 -6.97
CA ASP A 157 -13.59 9.28 -7.75
C ASP A 157 -12.95 10.31 -8.68
N THR A 158 -12.66 9.89 -9.91
CA THR A 158 -12.10 10.77 -10.94
C THR A 158 -13.08 11.86 -11.39
N ALA A 159 -14.39 11.71 -11.15
CA ALA A 159 -15.37 12.75 -11.45
C ALA A 159 -15.30 13.91 -10.44
N SER A 160 -14.91 13.61 -9.20
CA SER A 160 -14.59 14.63 -8.18
C SER A 160 -13.26 15.36 -8.43
N PHE A 161 -12.42 14.85 -9.34
CA PHE A 161 -11.19 15.50 -9.80
C PHE A 161 -11.23 15.72 -11.32
N PRO A 162 -12.06 16.65 -11.84
CA PRO A 162 -12.16 16.93 -13.27
C PRO A 162 -10.90 17.67 -13.76
N THR A 163 -9.78 16.96 -13.78
CA THR A 163 -8.56 17.37 -14.48
C THR A 163 -8.71 16.97 -15.95
N ALA A 164 -7.97 17.64 -16.83
CA ALA A 164 -7.92 17.25 -18.24
C ALA A 164 -7.43 15.80 -18.43
N GLU A 165 -6.78 15.23 -17.42
CA GLU A 165 -6.26 13.86 -17.39
C GLU A 165 -7.34 12.78 -17.38
N PHE A 166 -8.51 13.03 -16.76
CA PHE A 166 -9.62 12.05 -16.69
C PHE A 166 -10.83 12.45 -17.53
N ALA A 167 -10.69 13.47 -18.38
CA ALA A 167 -11.76 13.90 -19.28
C ALA A 167 -12.22 12.73 -20.20
N SER A 168 -13.45 12.81 -20.69
CA SER A 168 -14.00 11.81 -21.61
C SER A 168 -13.18 11.67 -22.90
N THR A 169 -12.50 12.74 -23.32
CA THR A 169 -11.61 12.78 -24.49
C THR A 169 -10.13 12.62 -24.16
N ALA A 170 -9.78 12.43 -22.88
CA ALA A 170 -8.38 12.31 -22.47
C ALA A 170 -7.75 11.05 -23.09
N PRO A 171 -6.47 11.10 -23.53
CA PRO A 171 -5.75 9.90 -23.91
C PRO A 171 -5.57 8.97 -22.70
N TRP A 172 -5.37 7.68 -22.94
CA TRP A 172 -5.06 6.73 -21.87
C TRP A 172 -3.71 7.12 -21.21
N PRO A 173 -3.63 7.31 -19.87
CA PRO A 173 -2.48 7.93 -19.21
C PRO A 173 -1.14 7.23 -19.38
N GLY A 174 -1.12 5.90 -19.55
CA GLY A 174 0.12 5.11 -19.48
C GLY A 174 0.28 4.38 -18.16
N VAL A 175 1.04 3.29 -18.16
CA VAL A 175 1.27 2.48 -16.94
C VAL A 175 2.06 3.26 -15.89
N GLU A 176 3.03 4.06 -16.34
CA GLU A 176 3.88 4.88 -15.47
C GLU A 176 3.04 5.94 -14.73
N ARG A 177 2.10 6.59 -15.43
CA ARG A 177 1.24 7.58 -14.79
C ARG A 177 0.25 6.94 -13.81
N PHE A 178 -0.24 5.74 -14.09
CA PHE A 178 -1.04 5.01 -13.11
C PHE A 178 -0.24 4.60 -11.87
N ALA A 179 1.03 4.23 -12.02
CA ALA A 179 1.91 3.99 -10.87
C ALA A 179 2.08 5.26 -10.01
N GLU A 180 2.26 6.44 -10.63
CA GLU A 180 2.28 7.70 -9.87
C GLU A 180 0.95 7.95 -9.14
N ILE A 181 -0.20 7.74 -9.79
CA ILE A 181 -1.52 7.87 -9.16
C ILE A 181 -1.66 6.90 -7.97
N ARG A 182 -1.16 5.67 -8.10
CA ARG A 182 -1.14 4.67 -7.02
C ARG A 182 -0.36 5.21 -5.83
N ASP A 183 0.85 5.71 -6.05
CA ASP A 183 1.75 6.15 -5.00
C ASP A 183 1.21 7.41 -4.28
N GLU A 184 0.61 8.32 -5.05
CA GLU A 184 -0.04 9.54 -4.56
C GLU A 184 -1.29 9.25 -3.69
N ASN A 185 -2.09 8.23 -4.03
CA ASN A 185 -3.44 8.06 -3.48
C ASN A 185 -3.62 6.79 -2.63
N CYS A 186 -3.11 5.65 -3.09
CA CYS A 186 -3.52 4.35 -2.57
C CYS A 186 -2.90 4.00 -1.23
N SER A 187 -1.70 4.51 -0.91
CA SER A 187 -1.09 4.35 0.41
C SER A 187 -1.95 4.94 1.54
N VAL A 188 -2.51 6.13 1.31
CA VAL A 188 -3.40 6.82 2.26
C VAL A 188 -4.75 6.13 2.34
N MET A 189 -5.32 5.69 1.22
CA MET A 189 -6.60 4.97 1.21
C MET A 189 -6.49 3.61 1.94
N ALA A 190 -5.46 2.82 1.64
CA ALA A 190 -5.19 1.56 2.35
C ALA A 190 -5.00 1.79 3.86
N SER A 191 -4.29 2.85 4.24
CA SER A 191 -4.08 3.19 5.65
C SER A 191 -5.39 3.52 6.38
N ARG A 192 -6.28 4.29 5.75
CA ARG A 192 -7.61 4.60 6.29
C ARG A 192 -8.48 3.36 6.38
N TYR A 193 -8.48 2.52 5.34
CA TYR A 193 -9.23 1.27 5.29
C TYR A 193 -8.84 0.32 6.43
N LEU A 194 -7.54 0.16 6.71
CA LEU A 194 -7.04 -0.77 7.73
C LEU A 194 -7.09 -0.23 9.16
N GLY A 195 -7.30 1.09 9.33
CA GLY A 195 -7.28 1.77 10.63
C GLY A 195 -5.92 1.77 11.35
N GLY A 196 -4.88 1.22 10.72
CA GLY A 196 -3.54 1.07 11.29
C GLY A 196 -2.42 0.92 10.27
N GLY A 197 -2.71 1.11 8.98
CA GLY A 197 -1.68 1.06 7.92
C GLY A 197 -1.25 -0.35 7.49
N LEU A 198 -0.49 -0.37 6.39
CA LEU A 198 0.30 -1.52 5.97
C LEU A 198 1.63 -1.51 6.72
N ASP A 199 2.17 -2.70 7.04
CA ASP A 199 3.54 -2.81 7.55
C ASP A 199 4.54 -2.44 6.43
N PRO A 200 5.39 -1.40 6.60
CA PRO A 200 6.43 -1.06 5.63
C PRO A 200 7.47 -2.16 5.41
N GLN A 201 7.54 -3.14 6.29
CA GLN A 201 8.38 -4.34 6.15
C GLN A 201 7.54 -5.61 5.99
N GLY A 202 6.24 -5.47 5.75
CA GLY A 202 5.30 -6.56 5.63
C GLY A 202 5.27 -7.19 4.24
N ARG A 203 4.30 -8.09 4.05
CA ARG A 203 4.06 -8.77 2.78
C ARG A 203 3.04 -8.09 1.87
N PHE A 204 2.39 -7.03 2.32
CA PHE A 204 1.32 -6.37 1.58
C PHE A 204 1.74 -4.98 1.13
N ALA A 205 1.32 -4.60 -0.06
CA ALA A 205 1.59 -3.29 -0.67
C ALA A 205 0.29 -2.64 -1.16
N PRO A 206 0.24 -1.29 -1.26
CA PRO A 206 -0.85 -0.62 -1.96
C PRO A 206 -0.79 -0.94 -3.45
N GLY A 207 -1.93 -1.34 -4.02
CA GLY A 207 -2.10 -1.56 -5.45
C GLY A 207 -3.13 -0.60 -6.06
N LEU A 208 -3.10 -0.45 -7.38
CA LEU A 208 -4.08 0.30 -8.15
C LEU A 208 -4.59 -0.54 -9.31
N MET A 209 -5.90 -0.73 -9.36
CA MET A 209 -6.61 -1.29 -10.51
C MET A 209 -7.17 -0.14 -11.35
N PHE A 210 -6.93 -0.18 -12.65
CA PHE A 210 -7.27 0.90 -13.59
C PHE A 210 -7.73 0.32 -14.92
N PRO A 211 -8.55 1.02 -15.72
CA PRO A 211 -9.12 0.44 -16.93
C PRO A 211 -8.06 0.14 -18.00
N SER A 212 -8.31 -0.90 -18.78
CA SER A 212 -7.56 -1.16 -20.01
C SER A 212 -7.70 0.01 -21.00
N ARG A 213 -6.82 0.07 -22.00
CA ARG A 213 -6.92 1.10 -23.05
C ARG A 213 -8.27 1.05 -23.77
N ALA A 214 -8.78 -0.15 -24.06
CA ALA A 214 -10.07 -0.32 -24.73
C ALA A 214 -11.25 0.14 -23.86
N GLU A 215 -11.22 -0.15 -22.57
CA GLU A 215 -12.18 0.37 -21.59
C GLU A 215 -12.13 1.89 -21.48
N TRP A 216 -10.92 2.46 -21.44
CA TRP A 216 -10.74 3.90 -21.40
C TRP A 216 -11.26 4.60 -22.66
N GLU A 217 -11.02 4.04 -23.85
CA GLU A 217 -11.57 4.55 -25.10
C GLU A 217 -13.11 4.45 -25.14
N ARG A 218 -13.70 3.50 -24.39
CA ARG A 218 -15.16 3.37 -24.17
C ARG A 218 -15.70 4.29 -23.06
N GLY A 219 -14.85 5.05 -22.37
CA GLY A 219 -15.25 6.02 -21.35
C GLY A 219 -15.14 5.54 -19.90
N VAL A 220 -14.59 4.34 -19.64
CA VAL A 220 -14.30 3.90 -18.26
C VAL A 220 -13.22 4.80 -17.67
N ARG A 221 -13.51 5.47 -16.55
CA ARG A 221 -12.55 6.29 -15.79
C ARG A 221 -12.43 5.85 -14.33
N SER A 222 -13.05 4.74 -13.96
CA SER A 222 -13.00 4.24 -12.59
C SER A 222 -11.62 3.75 -12.23
N LEU A 223 -11.14 4.11 -11.04
CA LEU A 223 -9.90 3.60 -10.48
C LEU A 223 -10.19 3.00 -9.09
N ARG A 224 -9.54 1.89 -8.76
CA ARG A 224 -9.69 1.20 -7.46
C ARG A 224 -8.35 1.09 -6.79
N CYS A 225 -8.19 1.77 -5.65
CA CYS A 225 -7.09 1.48 -4.76
C CYS A 225 -7.39 0.19 -4.01
N GLY A 226 -6.36 -0.62 -3.79
CA GLY A 226 -6.47 -1.84 -3.03
C GLY A 226 -5.17 -2.25 -2.40
N ILE A 227 -5.16 -3.46 -1.90
CA ILE A 227 -4.04 -4.07 -1.22
C ILE A 227 -3.76 -5.40 -1.90
N GLU A 228 -2.50 -5.61 -2.26
CA GLU A 228 -2.01 -6.80 -2.92
C GLU A 228 -0.79 -7.35 -2.19
N GLN A 229 -0.46 -8.62 -2.46
CA GLN A 229 0.81 -9.20 -2.05
C GLN A 229 1.71 -9.25 -3.29
N PRO A 230 2.81 -8.46 -3.34
CA PRO A 230 3.75 -8.53 -4.45
C PRO A 230 4.32 -9.94 -4.60
N GLY A 231 4.51 -10.38 -5.85
CA GLY A 231 5.08 -11.69 -6.17
C GLY A 231 6.17 -11.62 -7.23
N ALA A 232 6.65 -12.80 -7.64
CA ALA A 232 7.77 -12.89 -8.58
C ALA A 232 7.38 -12.34 -9.96
N GLY A 233 8.30 -11.58 -10.58
CA GLY A 233 8.10 -11.02 -11.92
C GLY A 233 6.94 -10.02 -12.01
N GLY A 234 6.60 -9.36 -10.90
CA GLY A 234 5.52 -8.36 -10.84
C GLY A 234 4.11 -8.97 -10.82
N VAL A 235 3.97 -10.29 -10.68
CA VAL A 235 2.66 -10.94 -10.57
C VAL A 235 2.25 -10.99 -9.10
N GLN A 236 1.09 -10.41 -8.77
CA GLN A 236 0.52 -10.42 -7.42
C GLN A 236 0.30 -11.85 -6.94
N GLU A 237 0.76 -12.22 -5.75
CA GLU A 237 0.48 -13.53 -5.15
C GLU A 237 -0.96 -13.66 -4.68
N GLU A 238 -1.47 -14.90 -4.68
CA GLU A 238 -2.74 -15.19 -4.03
C GLU A 238 -2.59 -15.23 -2.50
N PHE A 239 -3.53 -14.60 -1.81
CA PHE A 239 -3.67 -14.71 -0.36
C PHE A 239 -5.13 -15.00 0.04
N LYS A 240 -5.32 -15.31 1.32
CA LYS A 240 -6.63 -15.66 1.91
C LYS A 240 -6.86 -14.89 3.18
N GLY A 241 -8.11 -14.53 3.41
CA GLY A 241 -8.57 -13.68 4.50
C GLY A 241 -8.46 -12.19 4.16
N ARG A 242 -9.21 -11.37 4.90
CA ARG A 242 -9.12 -9.92 4.78
C ARG A 242 -7.82 -9.41 5.38
N VAL A 243 -7.15 -8.45 4.73
CA VAL A 243 -5.86 -7.90 5.18
C VAL A 243 -5.93 -7.40 6.61
N ARG A 244 -7.04 -6.79 7.03
CA ARG A 244 -7.23 -6.33 8.42
C ARG A 244 -7.25 -7.45 9.47
N ASP A 245 -7.56 -8.68 9.06
CA ASP A 245 -7.75 -9.83 9.96
C ASP A 245 -6.59 -10.84 9.89
N ILE A 246 -5.66 -10.67 8.95
CA ILE A 246 -4.53 -11.59 8.73
C ILE A 246 -3.19 -10.92 9.07
N ASP A 247 -2.19 -11.78 9.29
CA ASP A 247 -0.84 -11.36 9.62
C ASP A 247 -0.16 -10.67 8.43
N GLN A 248 0.41 -9.49 8.70
CA GLN A 248 1.12 -8.68 7.70
C GLN A 248 2.60 -9.06 7.58
N SER A 249 3.12 -9.90 8.48
CA SER A 249 4.55 -10.25 8.49
C SER A 249 5.03 -10.79 7.17
N PHE A 250 6.15 -10.26 6.71
CA PHE A 250 6.95 -10.91 5.70
C PHE A 250 7.76 -12.06 6.32
N THR A 251 7.67 -13.24 5.71
CA THR A 251 8.52 -14.38 6.01
C THR A 251 8.89 -15.09 4.71
N TRP A 252 10.16 -15.44 4.54
CA TRP A 252 10.53 -16.38 3.49
C TRP A 252 10.07 -17.80 3.83
N PRO A 253 9.81 -18.65 2.82
CA PRO A 253 9.46 -20.05 3.04
C PRO A 253 10.56 -20.82 3.79
N ASP A 254 10.14 -21.79 4.60
CA ASP A 254 11.07 -22.71 5.27
C ASP A 254 11.92 -23.46 4.24
N GLY A 255 13.25 -23.42 4.43
CA GLY A 255 14.23 -24.00 3.52
C GLY A 255 14.70 -23.09 2.39
N ALA A 256 14.10 -21.91 2.20
CA ALA A 256 14.51 -20.97 1.18
C ALA A 256 15.94 -20.45 1.40
N CYS A 257 16.71 -20.36 0.31
CA CYS A 257 18.05 -19.78 0.29
C CYS A 257 17.99 -18.36 -0.25
N ILE A 258 18.52 -17.39 0.49
CA ILE A 258 18.42 -15.97 0.12
C ILE A 258 19.73 -15.48 -0.47
N GLY A 259 19.68 -14.99 -1.71
CA GLY A 259 20.85 -14.61 -2.50
C GLY A 259 21.78 -13.64 -1.79
N ILE A 260 23.04 -13.60 -2.24
CA ILE A 260 24.07 -12.70 -1.70
C ILE A 260 24.66 -11.82 -2.79
N ASP A 261 24.79 -10.53 -2.50
CA ASP A 261 25.58 -9.63 -3.31
C ASP A 261 27.07 -9.81 -2.96
N ALA A 262 27.88 -10.26 -3.93
CA ALA A 262 29.27 -10.62 -3.67
C ALA A 262 30.17 -9.43 -3.32
N ALA A 263 29.82 -8.21 -3.76
CA ALA A 263 30.62 -7.01 -3.52
C ALA A 263 30.41 -6.48 -2.10
N THR A 264 29.15 -6.39 -1.69
CA THR A 264 28.70 -5.82 -0.42
C THR A 264 28.57 -6.87 0.69
N ARG A 265 28.49 -8.16 0.35
CA ARG A 265 28.23 -9.28 1.26
C ARG A 265 26.88 -9.17 1.97
N LYS A 266 25.94 -8.43 1.40
CA LYS A 266 24.58 -8.30 1.92
C LYS A 266 23.67 -9.32 1.26
N ALA A 267 22.62 -9.73 1.97
CA ALA A 267 21.58 -10.52 1.36
C ALA A 267 20.77 -9.67 0.38
N THR A 268 20.38 -10.24 -0.75
CA THR A 268 19.63 -9.54 -1.80
C THR A 268 18.13 -9.48 -1.53
N GLY A 269 17.63 -10.26 -0.57
CA GLY A 269 16.19 -10.43 -0.31
C GLY A 269 15.49 -11.37 -1.30
N VAL A 270 16.18 -11.79 -2.36
CA VAL A 270 15.66 -12.68 -3.42
C VAL A 270 15.91 -14.13 -3.06
N VAL A 271 14.89 -14.99 -3.21
CA VAL A 271 15.02 -16.43 -3.09
C VAL A 271 15.77 -16.97 -4.31
N VAL A 272 16.83 -17.74 -4.09
CA VAL A 272 17.64 -18.39 -5.12
C VAL A 272 17.64 -19.90 -4.93
N ASN A 273 18.04 -20.65 -5.96
CA ASN A 273 18.35 -22.07 -5.78
C ASN A 273 19.52 -22.20 -4.80
N CYS A 274 19.45 -23.11 -3.82
CA CYS A 274 20.53 -23.28 -2.84
C CYS A 274 21.86 -23.71 -3.48
N ALA A 275 21.85 -24.28 -4.69
CA ALA A 275 23.05 -24.54 -5.47
C ALA A 275 23.74 -23.27 -6.01
N GLU A 276 23.09 -22.10 -5.89
CA GLU A 276 23.64 -20.78 -6.21
C GLU A 276 24.19 -20.10 -4.95
N PRO A 277 25.11 -19.12 -5.10
CA PRO A 277 25.64 -18.35 -3.98
C PRO A 277 24.53 -17.63 -3.20
N HIS A 278 24.49 -17.85 -1.88
CA HIS A 278 23.47 -17.25 -1.01
C HIS A 278 24.05 -16.84 0.35
N ALA A 279 23.36 -15.94 1.05
CA ALA A 279 23.77 -15.33 2.31
C ALA A 279 23.37 -16.17 3.52
N PHE A 280 22.16 -16.73 3.47
CA PHE A 280 21.60 -17.54 4.54
C PHE A 280 20.49 -18.47 4.02
N GLN A 281 20.16 -19.49 4.82
CA GLN A 281 19.04 -20.39 4.56
C GLN A 281 18.02 -20.30 5.71
N VAL A 282 16.74 -20.17 5.38
CA VAL A 282 15.66 -20.10 6.36
C VAL A 282 15.33 -21.50 6.89
N THR A 283 15.14 -21.61 8.20
CA THR A 283 14.94 -22.90 8.90
C THR A 283 13.60 -23.03 9.59
N GLY A 284 12.82 -21.95 9.65
CA GLY A 284 11.50 -21.96 10.27
C GLY A 284 10.93 -20.56 10.45
N SER A 285 9.62 -20.45 10.53
CA SER A 285 8.91 -19.26 11.03
C SER A 285 8.48 -19.43 12.50
N VAL A 286 8.35 -18.32 13.23
CA VAL A 286 7.88 -18.28 14.61
C VAL A 286 6.80 -17.24 14.76
N ASP A 287 5.64 -17.66 15.27
CA ASP A 287 4.53 -16.78 15.63
C ASP A 287 4.74 -16.22 17.04
N LEU A 288 5.06 -14.93 17.12
CA LEU A 288 5.27 -14.20 18.36
C LEU A 288 3.96 -13.95 19.12
N SER A 289 2.80 -14.03 18.46
CA SER A 289 1.52 -13.80 19.11
C SER A 289 1.19 -14.83 20.19
N GLN A 290 1.76 -16.04 20.08
CA GLN A 290 1.62 -17.10 21.08
C GLN A 290 2.12 -16.67 22.47
N ARG A 291 3.19 -15.86 22.51
CA ARG A 291 3.80 -15.36 23.75
C ARG A 291 3.33 -13.95 24.08
N PHE A 292 3.37 -13.07 23.08
CA PHE A 292 3.21 -11.63 23.26
C PHE A 292 1.81 -11.11 22.89
N GLY A 293 0.92 -11.99 22.43
CA GLY A 293 -0.47 -11.68 22.07
C GLY A 293 -0.66 -11.28 20.60
N GLY A 294 -1.86 -11.56 20.07
CA GLY A 294 -2.24 -11.17 18.72
C GLY A 294 -2.56 -9.67 18.59
N ARG A 295 -2.91 -9.23 17.37
CA ARG A 295 -3.22 -7.82 17.04
C ARG A 295 -4.17 -7.16 18.04
N ASN A 296 -5.22 -7.87 18.43
CA ASN A 296 -6.30 -7.34 19.26
C ASN A 296 -6.16 -7.70 20.76
N SER A 297 -4.99 -8.16 21.21
CA SER A 297 -4.84 -8.61 22.61
C SER A 297 -4.68 -7.47 23.62
N GLY A 298 -4.52 -6.22 23.15
CA GLY A 298 -4.24 -5.05 24.00
C GLY A 298 -2.88 -5.12 24.72
N LYS A 299 -2.01 -6.05 24.31
CA LYS A 299 -0.65 -6.18 24.87
C LYS A 299 0.29 -5.21 24.16
N PRO A 300 1.25 -4.60 24.88
CA PRO A 300 2.21 -3.70 24.27
C PRO A 300 3.12 -4.46 23.29
N TRP A 301 3.81 -3.70 22.43
CA TRP A 301 4.88 -4.24 21.61
C TRP A 301 5.96 -4.91 22.48
N PRO A 302 6.38 -6.16 22.17
CA PRO A 302 7.51 -6.77 22.85
C PRO A 302 8.81 -6.09 22.42
N SER A 303 9.61 -5.64 23.39
CA SER A 303 10.90 -5.02 23.07
C SER A 303 11.80 -5.99 22.31
N VAL A 304 12.77 -5.47 21.56
CA VAL A 304 13.76 -6.31 20.86
C VAL A 304 14.45 -7.29 21.82
N ASN A 305 14.70 -6.89 23.06
CA ASN A 305 15.28 -7.77 24.08
C ASN A 305 14.34 -8.91 24.47
N ASP A 306 13.05 -8.64 24.67
CA ASP A 306 12.05 -9.68 25.00
C ASP A 306 11.89 -10.67 23.84
N GLN A 307 11.85 -10.16 22.60
CA GLN A 307 11.81 -10.99 21.40
C GLN A 307 13.05 -11.90 21.33
N ASN A 308 14.24 -11.35 21.54
CA ASN A 308 15.49 -12.09 21.53
C ASN A 308 15.55 -13.17 22.62
N GLU A 309 15.08 -12.88 23.84
CA GLU A 309 15.04 -13.85 24.92
C GLU A 309 14.12 -15.04 24.56
N TYR A 310 12.95 -14.76 24.00
CA TYR A 310 12.02 -15.79 23.55
C TYR A 310 12.57 -16.63 22.39
N LEU A 311 13.12 -15.97 21.36
CA LEU A 311 13.62 -16.63 20.15
C LEU A 311 14.88 -17.46 20.40
N ARG A 312 15.72 -17.07 21.37
CA ARG A 312 16.88 -17.86 21.81
C ARG A 312 16.49 -19.25 22.32
N GLY A 313 15.28 -19.42 22.88
CA GLY A 313 14.76 -20.73 23.28
C GLY A 313 14.16 -21.55 22.13
N ILE A 314 13.62 -20.89 21.10
CA ILE A 314 12.80 -21.53 20.06
C ILE A 314 13.59 -21.84 18.80
N CYS A 315 14.31 -20.87 18.26
CA CYS A 315 14.99 -21.00 16.98
C CYS A 315 16.01 -22.15 16.97
N PRO A 316 16.85 -22.38 18.00
CA PRO A 316 17.73 -23.55 18.01
C PRO A 316 16.98 -24.88 17.90
N THR A 317 15.78 -24.99 18.48
CA THR A 317 14.95 -26.20 18.40
C THR A 317 14.40 -26.40 16.98
N HIS A 318 13.90 -25.33 16.36
CA HIS A 318 13.42 -25.35 14.97
C HIS A 318 14.55 -25.72 14.00
N THR A 319 15.70 -25.05 14.12
CA THR A 319 16.90 -25.32 13.33
C THR A 319 17.36 -26.77 13.52
N ASN A 320 17.52 -27.26 14.75
CA ASN A 320 17.92 -28.66 14.98
C ASN A 320 16.96 -29.65 14.31
N ARG A 321 15.66 -29.38 14.31
CA ARG A 321 14.66 -30.21 13.61
C ARG A 321 14.84 -30.16 12.10
N PHE A 322 15.02 -28.96 11.54
CA PHE A 322 15.24 -28.74 10.10
C PHE A 322 16.44 -29.55 9.56
N PHE A 323 17.53 -29.65 10.33
CA PHE A 323 18.72 -30.44 9.99
C PHE A 323 18.60 -31.93 10.30
N GLY A 324 17.50 -32.39 10.93
CA GLY A 324 17.35 -33.78 11.36
C GLY A 324 18.20 -34.15 12.60
N GLY A 325 18.59 -33.16 13.41
CA GLY A 325 19.25 -33.35 14.71
C GLY A 325 20.34 -32.32 15.00
N ALA A 326 20.58 -32.09 16.30
CA ALA A 326 21.59 -31.11 16.76
C ALA A 326 23.02 -31.44 16.30
N LYS A 327 23.34 -32.74 16.15
CA LYS A 327 24.65 -33.16 15.62
C LYS A 327 24.82 -32.75 14.16
N LYS A 328 23.84 -33.03 13.30
CA LYS A 328 23.88 -32.65 11.87
C LYS A 328 24.02 -31.14 11.72
N PHE A 329 23.26 -30.37 12.49
CA PHE A 329 23.44 -28.92 12.51
C PHE A 329 24.84 -28.50 12.97
N LYS A 330 25.37 -29.08 14.07
CA LYS A 330 26.75 -28.82 14.54
C LYS A 330 27.77 -29.08 13.43
N ASP A 331 27.56 -30.11 12.61
CA ASP A 331 28.50 -30.49 11.55
C ASP A 331 28.55 -29.46 10.38
N THR A 332 27.56 -28.60 10.22
CA THR A 332 27.56 -27.51 9.21
C THR A 332 28.48 -26.34 9.56
N THR A 333 28.84 -26.20 10.83
CA THR A 333 29.51 -25.03 11.42
C THR A 333 28.76 -23.70 11.42
N LEU A 334 27.55 -23.64 10.85
CA LEU A 334 26.74 -22.42 10.78
C LEU A 334 26.21 -21.99 12.16
N ASN A 335 25.81 -20.72 12.26
CA ASN A 335 25.13 -20.17 13.42
C ASN A 335 23.65 -20.01 13.13
N VAL A 336 22.81 -20.32 14.13
CA VAL A 336 21.39 -19.96 14.11
C VAL A 336 21.24 -18.50 14.48
N GLN A 337 20.38 -17.80 13.76
CA GLN A 337 20.00 -16.42 13.95
C GLN A 337 18.50 -16.27 13.69
N TRP A 338 17.95 -15.10 13.96
CA TRP A 338 16.52 -14.82 13.76
C TRP A 338 16.28 -13.36 13.44
N SER A 339 15.16 -13.09 12.78
CA SER A 339 14.64 -11.72 12.64
C SER A 339 13.89 -11.27 13.90
N VAL A 340 13.67 -9.97 14.00
CA VAL A 340 12.84 -9.32 15.02
C VAL A 340 11.88 -8.36 14.33
N LEU A 341 10.77 -8.05 15.00
CA LEU A 341 9.81 -7.06 14.52
C LEU A 341 10.09 -5.70 15.16
N SER A 342 10.07 -4.66 14.32
CA SER A 342 10.03 -3.28 14.77
C SER A 342 8.71 -2.98 15.50
N GLU A 343 8.67 -1.88 16.26
CA GLU A 343 7.44 -1.40 16.88
C GLU A 343 6.38 -1.07 15.81
N VAL A 344 6.80 -0.42 14.71
CA VAL A 344 5.93 -0.07 13.59
C VAL A 344 5.28 -1.33 13.01
N SER A 345 6.06 -2.34 12.66
CA SER A 345 5.56 -3.62 12.12
C SER A 345 4.58 -4.30 13.09
N TRP A 346 4.86 -4.27 14.40
CA TRP A 346 3.94 -4.81 15.39
C TRP A 346 2.62 -4.04 15.45
N LEU A 347 2.65 -2.71 15.40
CA LEU A 347 1.44 -1.89 15.47
C LEU A 347 0.58 -2.03 14.22
N THR A 348 1.18 -2.19 13.04
CA THR A 348 0.46 -2.38 11.77
C THR A 348 -0.16 -3.77 11.64
N GLY A 349 0.45 -4.82 12.20
CA GLY A 349 -0.20 -6.13 12.31
C GLY A 349 0.70 -7.36 12.20
N SER A 350 2.01 -7.18 12.03
CA SER A 350 2.98 -8.26 11.90
C SER A 350 3.22 -8.98 13.22
N ARG A 351 3.15 -10.32 13.21
CA ARG A 351 3.30 -11.19 14.39
C ARG A 351 4.24 -12.37 14.16
N ARG A 352 4.75 -12.57 12.95
CA ARG A 352 5.73 -13.61 12.62
C ARG A 352 7.12 -13.06 12.33
N VAL A 353 8.10 -13.85 12.74
CA VAL A 353 9.53 -13.71 12.41
C VAL A 353 10.03 -15.04 11.84
N PHE A 354 11.28 -15.08 11.37
CA PHE A 354 11.90 -16.29 10.85
C PHE A 354 13.25 -16.57 11.51
N CYS A 355 13.55 -17.85 11.69
CA CYS A 355 14.84 -18.37 12.12
C CYS A 355 15.64 -18.78 10.88
N TYR A 356 16.92 -18.47 10.85
CA TYR A 356 17.78 -18.78 9.70
C TYR A 356 19.18 -19.20 10.16
N VAL A 357 19.93 -19.82 9.25
CA VAL A 357 21.33 -20.17 9.47
C VAL A 357 22.24 -19.40 8.55
N ALA A 358 23.31 -18.86 9.12
CA ALA A 358 24.29 -18.05 8.40
C ALA A 358 25.62 -18.02 9.15
N LEU A 359 26.62 -17.36 8.56
CA LEU A 359 27.83 -16.94 9.26
C LEU A 359 28.15 -15.47 8.94
N PRO A 360 28.58 -14.68 9.93
CA PRO A 360 29.09 -13.34 9.68
C PRO A 360 30.45 -13.40 8.96
N ASN A 361 30.69 -12.46 8.05
CA ASN A 361 31.94 -12.30 7.34
C ASN A 361 32.17 -10.82 6.98
N ARG A 362 33.14 -10.18 7.64
CA ARG A 362 33.59 -8.80 7.35
C ARG A 362 32.44 -7.79 7.26
N GLY A 363 31.55 -7.78 8.26
CA GLY A 363 30.41 -6.86 8.32
C GLY A 363 29.20 -7.25 7.45
N GLY A 364 29.26 -8.40 6.75
CA GLY A 364 28.14 -8.98 6.03
C GLY A 364 28.05 -10.49 6.25
N PHE A 365 27.55 -11.23 5.27
CA PHE A 365 27.39 -12.68 5.30
C PHE A 365 28.59 -13.39 4.65
N ALA A 366 28.92 -14.58 5.15
CA ALA A 366 29.71 -15.54 4.40
C ALA A 366 28.88 -16.04 3.20
N THR A 367 29.54 -16.32 2.09
CA THR A 367 28.87 -16.91 0.93
C THR A 367 28.68 -18.41 1.16
N LEU A 368 27.43 -18.84 1.17
CA LEU A 368 27.04 -20.24 1.18
C LEU A 368 26.84 -20.74 -0.25
N LEU A 369 27.19 -21.99 -0.52
CA LEU A 369 26.92 -22.68 -1.79
C LEU A 369 26.54 -24.13 -1.50
N GLY A 370 25.37 -24.56 -1.96
CA GLY A 370 24.73 -25.83 -1.61
C GLY A 370 23.70 -25.68 -0.49
N ASP A 371 22.71 -26.57 -0.45
CA ASP A 371 21.76 -26.65 0.67
C ASP A 371 22.52 -26.99 1.96
N ALA A 372 22.24 -26.29 3.06
CA ALA A 372 22.99 -26.47 4.28
C ALA A 372 22.82 -27.88 4.89
N ARG A 373 21.74 -28.60 4.54
CA ARG A 373 21.47 -29.96 5.02
C ARG A 373 22.32 -31.00 4.29
N ASP A 374 22.93 -30.64 3.16
CA ASP A 374 23.72 -31.53 2.33
C ASP A 374 25.22 -31.48 2.72
N ASP A 375 25.90 -32.62 2.58
CA ASP A 375 27.35 -32.71 2.85
C ASP A 375 28.22 -31.91 1.86
N ALA A 376 27.61 -31.38 0.79
CA ALA A 376 28.26 -30.58 -0.24
C ALA A 376 28.28 -29.07 0.07
N LEU A 377 27.75 -28.63 1.22
CA LEU A 377 27.78 -27.23 1.63
C LEU A 377 29.22 -26.68 1.60
N LEU A 378 29.40 -25.53 0.95
CA LEU A 378 30.62 -24.74 1.01
C LEU A 378 30.35 -23.40 1.68
N ILE A 379 31.29 -22.98 2.54
CA ILE A 379 31.29 -21.67 3.19
C ILE A 379 32.52 -20.91 2.70
N ASN A 380 32.29 -19.81 1.97
CA ASN A 380 33.33 -19.06 1.26
C ASN A 380 34.23 -19.98 0.39
N GLY A 381 33.61 -20.94 -0.29
CA GLY A 381 34.29 -21.90 -1.17
C GLY A 381 35.06 -23.02 -0.45
N LYS A 382 34.89 -23.20 0.86
CA LYS A 382 35.55 -24.25 1.64
C LYS A 382 34.54 -25.19 2.28
N VAL A 383 34.88 -26.47 2.34
CA VAL A 383 34.12 -27.46 3.11
C VAL A 383 34.20 -27.09 4.60
N PRO A 384 33.07 -26.98 5.31
CA PRO A 384 33.05 -26.73 6.74
C PRO A 384 33.78 -27.82 7.52
N THR A 385 34.64 -27.43 8.46
CA THR A 385 35.32 -28.36 9.37
C THR A 385 34.85 -28.13 10.80
N PRO A 386 33.97 -28.98 11.36
CA PRO A 386 33.53 -28.88 12.73
C PRO A 386 34.69 -28.99 13.71
N ALA A 387 34.71 -28.13 14.73
CA ALA A 387 35.61 -28.32 15.87
C ALA A 387 35.16 -29.53 16.70
N ASP A 388 36.13 -30.33 17.18
CA ASP A 388 35.89 -31.51 18.00
C ASP A 388 35.09 -31.14 19.28
N GLU A 389 35.50 -30.05 19.95
CA GLU A 389 34.78 -29.41 21.04
C GLU A 389 34.40 -27.97 20.65
N GLY A 390 33.13 -27.61 20.84
CA GLY A 390 32.64 -26.25 20.65
C GLY A 390 31.81 -25.83 21.86
N PRO A 391 31.71 -24.52 22.16
CA PRO A 391 30.91 -24.06 23.30
C PRO A 391 29.45 -24.54 23.19
N PRO A 392 28.78 -24.88 24.31
CA PRO A 392 27.39 -25.29 24.31
C PRO A 392 26.52 -24.13 23.79
N GLY A 393 25.81 -24.37 22.68
CA GLY A 393 25.06 -23.33 21.97
C GLY A 393 25.99 -22.39 21.22
N ARG A 394 26.17 -22.62 19.92
CA ARG A 394 26.94 -21.73 19.04
C ARG A 394 26.44 -20.30 19.22
N SER A 395 27.33 -19.41 19.62
CA SER A 395 27.02 -18.04 20.01
C SER A 395 26.35 -17.30 18.85
N VAL A 396 25.23 -16.66 19.13
CA VAL A 396 24.76 -15.52 18.34
C VAL A 396 25.83 -14.43 18.46
N GLY A 397 26.70 -14.32 17.47
CA GLY A 397 27.50 -13.11 17.27
C GLY A 397 26.57 -11.91 17.04
N GLU A 398 27.15 -10.72 16.90
CA GLU A 398 26.38 -9.52 16.53
C GLU A 398 25.51 -9.81 15.29
N PRO A 399 24.18 -9.59 15.35
CA PRO A 399 23.29 -9.89 14.23
C PRO A 399 23.77 -9.21 12.97
N VAL A 400 23.89 -9.96 11.87
CA VAL A 400 24.16 -9.34 10.57
C VAL A 400 22.87 -8.65 10.12
N PRO A 401 22.92 -7.38 9.67
CA PRO A 401 21.73 -6.68 9.21
C PRO A 401 21.04 -7.46 8.09
N LEU A 402 19.76 -7.75 8.30
CA LEU A 402 18.88 -8.31 7.29
C LEU A 402 18.44 -7.20 6.32
N PRO A 403 18.07 -7.53 5.08
CA PRO A 403 17.43 -6.57 4.20
C PRO A 403 16.12 -6.11 4.86
N PRO A 404 15.62 -4.91 4.52
CA PRO A 404 14.24 -4.55 4.85
C PRO A 404 13.28 -5.62 4.29
N GLY A 405 12.03 -5.64 4.79
CA GLY A 405 10.99 -6.49 4.21
C GLY A 405 10.68 -6.15 2.75
N TYR A 406 9.51 -6.54 2.24
CA TYR A 406 9.16 -6.12 0.88
C TYR A 406 9.10 -4.60 0.80
N THR A 407 9.88 -4.04 -0.11
CA THR A 407 9.67 -2.69 -0.64
C THR A 407 8.79 -2.85 -1.88
N PRO A 408 7.69 -2.09 -2.02
CA PRO A 408 7.00 -1.98 -3.30
C PRO A 408 8.03 -1.68 -4.39
N ASP A 409 8.02 -2.48 -5.45
CA ASP A 409 8.92 -2.26 -6.58
C ASP A 409 8.27 -1.20 -7.48
N ASP A 410 9.03 -0.19 -7.90
CA ASP A 410 8.56 0.79 -8.88
C ASP A 410 8.27 0.12 -10.24
N ALA A 411 8.80 -1.10 -10.46
CA ALA A 411 8.53 -1.96 -11.61
C ALA A 411 7.35 -2.94 -11.41
N GLU A 412 6.60 -2.85 -10.29
CA GLU A 412 5.46 -3.72 -10.02
C GLU A 412 4.41 -3.57 -11.13
N HIS A 413 4.10 -4.70 -11.79
CA HIS A 413 3.06 -4.70 -12.82
C HIS A 413 1.72 -4.44 -12.12
N PRO A 414 1.02 -3.38 -12.52
CA PRO A 414 -0.19 -2.97 -11.82
C PRO A 414 -1.24 -4.06 -11.86
N ALA A 415 -2.10 -4.07 -10.84
CA ALA A 415 -3.28 -4.89 -10.87
C ALA A 415 -4.01 -4.64 -12.19
N PRO A 416 -4.35 -5.70 -12.91
CA PRO A 416 -4.88 -5.60 -14.26
C PRO A 416 -6.16 -4.78 -14.34
N GLY A 417 -6.36 -4.12 -15.47
CA GLY A 417 -7.63 -3.47 -15.75
C GLY A 417 -8.78 -4.42 -15.96
N GLY A 418 -10.00 -3.89 -15.86
CA GLY A 418 -11.21 -4.65 -16.16
C GLY A 418 -11.23 -5.16 -17.60
N GLY A 419 -11.99 -6.23 -17.81
CA GLY A 419 -12.16 -6.90 -19.10
C GLY A 419 -13.05 -6.14 -20.06
#